data_AF-A0A5P0ZHX0-F1
#
_entry.id   AF-A0A5P0ZHX0-F1
#
_cell.length_a   1.000
_cell.length_b   1.000
_cell.length_c   1.000
_cell.angle_alpha   90.00
_cell.angle_beta   90.00
_cell.angle_gamma   90.00
#
_symmetry.space_group_name_H-M   'P 1'
#
loop_
_entity.id
_entity.type
_entity.pdbx_description
1 polymer ?
#
loop_
_entity_poly.entity_id
_entity_poly.type
_entity_poly.pdbx_seq_one_letter_code
_entity_poly.pdbx_strand_id
1 'polypeptide(L)'
;MENQDNNQKKSSVLGKTVWTILILIIFIGAKTYMSNSSNGHAAPALPQGLSSTDDIMSYLGKHKKSNDQISLESAMAQFNYSSDSDIQEQLQTDPVIFIMKNKDTGRYVFKYKSHYVYLVKEITDFYSDGSSSFIYFVAGIKKDEDGKLYVKKLNAKKYDDSNAKDSDGYSIEDYNNYYGMDEDE
;
A
#
# COMPACT_ATOMS: atom_id res chain seq x y z
N MET A 1 -22.99 -45.35 81.39
CA MET A 1 -24.37 -44.99 81.03
C MET A 1 -24.32 -43.70 80.23
N GLU A 2 -25.14 -43.68 79.18
CA GLU A 2 -25.54 -42.54 78.33
C GLU A 2 -24.68 -42.05 77.15
N ASN A 3 -25.36 -42.07 76.00
CA ASN A 3 -25.08 -41.57 74.65
C ASN A 3 -25.24 -40.04 74.56
N GLN A 4 -24.62 -39.39 73.56
CA GLN A 4 -25.33 -38.87 72.37
C GLN A 4 -24.45 -38.03 71.41
N ASP A 5 -24.84 -38.15 70.12
CA ASP A 5 -24.42 -37.48 68.88
C ASP A 5 -24.27 -35.94 68.90
N ASN A 6 -23.37 -35.41 68.05
CA ASN A 6 -23.75 -34.72 66.79
C ASN A 6 -22.58 -34.07 66.03
N ASN A 7 -22.33 -34.57 64.81
CA ASN A 7 -22.38 -33.83 63.53
C ASN A 7 -21.96 -32.33 63.45
N GLN A 8 -20.89 -31.99 62.71
CA GLN A 8 -20.95 -31.44 61.33
C GLN A 8 -19.65 -30.77 60.82
N LYS A 9 -19.33 -31.14 59.56
CA LYS A 9 -18.74 -30.35 58.45
C LYS A 9 -17.28 -29.88 58.52
N LYS A 10 -16.42 -30.71 57.91
CA LYS A 10 -15.26 -30.27 57.11
C LYS A 10 -15.73 -29.49 55.87
N SER A 11 -15.27 -28.26 55.68
CA SER A 11 -15.29 -27.60 54.37
C SER A 11 -13.88 -27.39 53.85
N SER A 12 -13.62 -27.96 52.68
CA SER A 12 -12.35 -28.03 51.98
C SER A 12 -11.86 -26.66 51.49
N VAL A 13 -10.68 -26.24 51.95
CA VAL A 13 -9.94 -25.08 51.42
C VAL A 13 -9.28 -25.36 50.05
N LEU A 14 -9.32 -26.61 49.55
CA LEU A 14 -8.66 -27.01 48.30
C LEU A 14 -9.40 -26.62 46.99
N GLY A 15 -10.60 -26.06 47.05
CA GLY A 15 -11.41 -25.78 45.84
C GLY A 15 -11.13 -24.45 45.14
N LYS A 16 -10.45 -23.49 45.78
CA LYS A 16 -10.33 -22.11 45.24
C LYS A 16 -9.05 -21.86 44.45
N THR A 17 -7.98 -22.61 44.70
CA THR A 17 -6.67 -22.38 44.07
C THR A 17 -6.52 -23.04 42.71
N VAL A 18 -7.30 -24.10 42.43
CA VAL A 18 -7.23 -24.82 41.15
C VAL A 18 -7.97 -24.06 40.03
N TRP A 19 -9.02 -23.31 40.37
CA TRP A 19 -9.81 -22.56 39.39
C TRP A 19 -9.06 -21.34 38.82
N THR A 20 -8.17 -20.73 39.61
CA THR A 20 -7.38 -19.56 39.18
C THR A 20 -6.25 -19.93 38.21
N ILE A 21 -5.67 -21.12 38.34
CA ILE A 21 -4.61 -21.61 37.45
C ILE A 21 -5.17 -22.01 36.07
N LEU A 22 -6.39 -22.56 36.03
CA LEU A 22 -7.07 -22.98 34.79
C LEU A 22 -7.44 -21.79 33.88
N ILE A 23 -7.81 -20.63 34.46
CA ILE A 23 -8.12 -19.41 33.69
C ILE A 23 -6.86 -18.79 33.07
N LEU A 24 -5.71 -18.89 33.75
CA LEU A 24 -4.46 -18.27 33.29
C LEU A 24 -3.84 -19.01 32.08
N ILE A 25 -4.06 -20.33 31.97
CA ILE A 25 -3.63 -21.13 30.81
C ILE A 25 -4.47 -20.83 29.57
N ILE A 26 -5.75 -20.49 29.71
CA ILE A 26 -6.61 -20.09 28.58
C ILE A 26 -6.14 -18.75 27.99
N PHE A 27 -5.68 -17.80 28.81
CA PHE A 27 -5.20 -16.49 28.33
C PHE A 27 -3.81 -16.55 27.67
N ILE A 28 -2.92 -17.45 28.10
CA ILE A 28 -1.60 -17.62 27.46
C ILE A 28 -1.72 -18.47 26.19
N GLY A 29 -2.59 -19.49 26.18
CA GLY A 29 -2.88 -20.29 24.99
C GLY A 29 -3.62 -19.52 23.89
N ALA A 30 -4.53 -18.60 24.24
CA ALA A 30 -5.23 -17.78 23.26
C ALA A 30 -4.32 -16.74 22.57
N LYS A 31 -3.26 -16.26 23.23
CA LYS A 31 -2.30 -15.34 22.62
C LYS A 31 -1.36 -16.00 21.62
N THR A 32 -1.10 -17.30 21.73
CA THR A 32 -0.27 -18.04 20.76
C THR A 32 -1.11 -18.80 19.71
N TYR A 33 -2.38 -19.13 19.99
CA TYR A 33 -3.27 -19.75 19.00
C TYR A 33 -4.01 -18.78 18.07
N MET A 34 -4.07 -17.48 18.38
CA MET A 34 -4.53 -16.48 17.41
C MET A 34 -3.50 -16.14 16.32
N SER A 35 -2.33 -16.78 16.31
CA SER A 35 -1.32 -16.56 15.27
C SER A 35 -1.28 -17.65 14.18
N ASN A 36 -2.05 -18.75 14.29
CA ASN A 36 -1.89 -19.90 13.39
C ASN A 36 -3.19 -20.59 12.93
N SER A 37 -4.37 -19.99 13.09
CA SER A 37 -5.62 -20.57 12.58
C SER A 37 -6.40 -19.60 11.70
N SER A 38 -6.02 -19.57 10.42
CA SER A 38 -6.94 -19.22 9.34
C SER A 38 -6.67 -20.13 8.14
N ASN A 39 -7.28 -21.32 8.16
CA ASN A 39 -7.55 -22.12 6.96
C ASN A 39 -8.67 -21.47 6.13
N GLY A 40 -8.44 -20.24 5.71
CA GLY A 40 -9.25 -19.55 4.72
C GLY A 40 -8.28 -18.79 3.86
N HIS A 41 -7.81 -19.41 2.77
CA HIS A 41 -6.95 -18.85 1.72
C HIS A 41 -6.46 -17.44 2.07
N ALA A 42 -5.50 -17.36 3.00
CA ALA A 42 -4.98 -16.07 3.43
C ALA A 42 -4.41 -15.45 2.16
N ALA A 43 -5.02 -14.35 1.69
CA ALA A 43 -4.50 -13.64 0.54
C ALA A 43 -2.99 -13.48 0.80
N PRO A 44 -2.12 -13.89 -0.15
CA PRO A 44 -0.71 -13.96 0.15
C PRO A 44 -0.29 -12.61 0.67
N ALA A 45 0.32 -12.62 1.86
CA ALA A 45 0.74 -11.40 2.53
C ALA A 45 1.40 -10.50 1.49
N LEU A 46 0.94 -9.25 1.39
CA LEU A 46 1.46 -8.31 0.39
C LEU A 46 2.99 -8.40 0.43
N PRO A 47 3.68 -8.52 -0.72
CA PRO A 47 5.13 -8.52 -0.71
C PRO A 47 5.64 -7.17 -0.20
N GLN A 48 6.90 -7.13 0.23
CA GLN A 48 7.46 -5.89 0.79
C GLN A 48 7.55 -4.79 -0.27
N GLY A 49 7.96 -5.16 -1.50
CA GLY A 49 8.33 -4.20 -2.54
C GLY A 49 9.57 -3.39 -2.14
N LEU A 50 9.80 -2.32 -2.88
CA LEU A 50 10.80 -1.30 -2.53
C LEU A 50 10.28 -0.42 -1.39
N SER A 51 11.19 0.04 -0.55
CA SER A 51 10.88 0.72 0.71
C SER A 51 10.99 2.24 0.64
N SER A 52 11.51 2.80 -0.45
CA SER A 52 11.61 4.25 -0.67
C SER A 52 10.94 4.64 -1.98
N THR A 53 10.43 5.85 -2.06
CA THR A 53 9.84 6.41 -3.27
C THR A 53 10.89 6.63 -4.35
N ASP A 54 12.13 7.00 -3.99
CA ASP A 54 13.25 7.18 -4.94
C ASP A 54 13.65 5.87 -5.62
N ASP A 55 13.70 4.77 -4.86
CA ASP A 55 13.95 3.45 -5.44
C ASP A 55 12.82 3.05 -6.39
N ILE A 56 11.57 3.38 -6.05
CA ILE A 56 10.41 3.10 -6.89
C ILE A 56 10.46 3.95 -8.17
N MET A 57 10.72 5.25 -8.07
CA MET A 57 10.87 6.12 -9.24
C MET A 57 11.99 5.65 -10.15
N SER A 58 13.16 5.31 -9.58
CA SER A 58 14.28 4.74 -10.33
C SER A 58 13.92 3.41 -11.00
N TYR A 59 13.14 2.56 -10.31
CA TYR A 59 12.65 1.30 -10.87
C TYR A 59 11.70 1.53 -12.04
N LEU A 60 10.78 2.49 -11.94
CA LEU A 60 9.83 2.84 -13.00
C LEU A 60 10.56 3.39 -14.23
N GLY A 61 11.53 4.27 -14.03
CA GLY A 61 12.33 4.87 -15.12
C GLY A 61 13.22 3.86 -15.85
N LYS A 62 13.81 2.88 -15.14
CA LYS A 62 14.59 1.78 -15.75
C LYS A 62 13.75 0.77 -16.54
N HIS A 63 12.43 0.84 -16.44
CA HIS A 63 11.53 -0.06 -17.14
C HIS A 63 10.76 0.68 -18.22
N LYS A 64 11.15 0.45 -19.48
CA LYS A 64 10.61 1.12 -20.65
C LYS A 64 9.11 1.39 -20.61
N LYS A 65 8.27 0.38 -20.31
CA LYS A 65 6.81 0.55 -20.34
C LYS A 65 6.26 1.49 -19.26
N SER A 66 6.85 1.52 -18.08
CA SER A 66 6.47 2.48 -17.04
C SER A 66 7.04 3.86 -17.33
N ASN A 67 8.28 3.92 -17.84
CA ASN A 67 8.89 5.17 -18.29
C ASN A 67 8.05 5.82 -19.40
N ASP A 68 7.77 5.09 -20.47
CA ASP A 68 6.92 5.54 -21.58
C ASP A 68 5.54 6.03 -21.09
N GLN A 69 4.96 5.37 -20.08
CA GLN A 69 3.65 5.74 -19.53
C GLN A 69 3.72 7.07 -18.77
N ILE A 70 4.77 7.32 -17.98
CA ILE A 70 4.97 8.59 -17.29
C ILE A 70 5.26 9.68 -18.31
N SER A 71 6.26 9.48 -19.18
CA SER A 71 6.68 10.46 -20.17
C SER A 71 5.54 10.85 -21.12
N LEU A 72 4.70 9.91 -21.54
CA LEU A 72 3.56 10.20 -22.40
C LEU A 72 2.51 11.07 -21.69
N GLU A 73 2.12 10.73 -20.47
CA GLU A 73 1.07 11.46 -19.75
C GLU A 73 1.56 12.86 -19.36
N SER A 74 2.82 12.96 -18.92
CA SER A 74 3.51 14.21 -18.63
C SER A 74 3.61 15.11 -19.87
N ALA A 75 3.91 14.54 -21.04
CA ALA A 75 3.92 15.30 -22.31
C ALA A 75 2.52 15.72 -22.74
N MET A 76 1.52 14.85 -22.60
CA MET A 76 0.12 15.17 -22.93
C MET A 76 -0.43 16.28 -22.02
N ALA A 77 -0.12 16.23 -20.72
CA ALA A 77 -0.50 17.27 -19.77
C ALA A 77 0.07 18.63 -20.21
N GLN A 78 1.38 18.71 -20.47
CA GLN A 78 2.01 19.95 -20.94
C GLN A 78 1.47 20.43 -22.30
N PHE A 79 1.17 19.52 -23.23
CA PHE A 79 0.64 19.87 -24.54
C PHE A 79 -0.76 20.51 -24.46
N ASN A 80 -1.63 19.97 -23.59
CA ASN A 80 -2.98 20.48 -23.39
C ASN A 80 -3.01 21.93 -22.90
N TYR A 81 -1.94 22.38 -22.23
CA TYR A 81 -1.80 23.74 -21.70
C TYR A 81 -0.71 24.55 -22.42
N SER A 82 -0.40 24.21 -23.67
CA SER A 82 0.60 24.95 -24.47
C SER A 82 0.30 26.44 -24.67
N SER A 83 -0.95 26.88 -24.44
CA SER A 83 -1.35 28.30 -24.46
C SER A 83 -1.42 28.97 -23.09
N ASP A 84 -1.17 28.24 -21.99
CA ASP A 84 -1.22 28.74 -20.61
C ASP A 84 0.14 28.49 -19.94
N SER A 85 1.00 29.51 -19.97
CA SER A 85 2.38 29.41 -19.47
C SER A 85 2.46 29.08 -17.99
N ASP A 86 1.50 29.55 -17.19
CA ASP A 86 1.54 29.42 -15.74
C ASP A 86 1.19 27.97 -15.35
N ILE A 87 0.17 27.38 -15.98
CA ILE A 87 -0.16 25.96 -15.79
C ILE A 87 0.96 25.06 -16.32
N GLN A 88 1.58 25.44 -17.44
CA GLN A 88 2.69 24.68 -18.01
C GLN A 88 3.90 24.67 -17.05
N GLU A 89 4.26 25.81 -16.47
CA GLU A 89 5.35 25.91 -15.48
C GLU A 89 5.04 25.05 -14.25
N GLN A 90 3.82 25.17 -13.69
CA GLN A 90 3.40 24.35 -12.55
C GLN A 90 3.49 22.85 -12.84
N LEU A 91 3.01 22.39 -14.00
CA LEU A 91 3.12 20.98 -14.38
C LEU A 91 4.58 20.52 -14.50
N GLN A 92 5.52 21.40 -14.84
CA GLN A 92 6.93 21.07 -14.95
C GLN A 92 7.66 21.04 -13.61
N THR A 93 7.42 22.04 -12.75
CA THR A 93 8.25 22.30 -11.56
C THR A 93 7.61 21.84 -10.26
N ASP A 94 6.28 21.78 -10.17
CA ASP A 94 5.60 21.36 -8.95
C ASP A 94 5.55 19.83 -8.86
N PRO A 95 5.43 19.26 -7.66
CA PRO A 95 5.18 17.84 -7.49
C PRO A 95 3.88 17.43 -8.18
N VAL A 96 3.99 16.65 -9.25
CA VAL A 96 2.83 16.16 -10.04
C VAL A 96 2.80 14.65 -10.15
N ILE A 97 3.92 13.95 -9.95
CA ILE A 97 4.00 12.49 -9.94
C ILE A 97 4.15 12.03 -8.48
N PHE A 98 3.17 11.30 -7.97
CA PHE A 98 3.17 10.82 -6.59
C PHE A 98 3.17 9.30 -6.54
N ILE A 99 4.11 8.74 -5.78
CA ILE A 99 4.03 7.34 -5.39
C ILE A 99 3.02 7.21 -4.26
N MET A 100 2.08 6.28 -4.40
CA MET A 100 1.05 6.09 -3.39
C MET A 100 1.52 5.12 -2.31
N LYS A 101 1.16 5.39 -1.05
CA LYS A 101 1.41 4.51 0.09
C LYS A 101 0.11 3.87 0.56
N ASN A 102 0.14 2.56 0.78
CA ASN A 102 -0.97 1.83 1.35
C ASN A 102 -1.07 2.13 2.85
N LYS A 103 -2.14 2.80 3.28
CA LYS A 103 -2.33 3.24 4.67
C LYS A 103 -2.55 2.08 5.64
N ASP A 104 -3.10 0.96 5.16
CA ASP A 104 -3.44 -0.20 5.98
C ASP A 104 -2.19 -1.02 6.33
N THR A 105 -1.21 -1.05 5.43
CA THR A 105 0.02 -1.85 5.59
C THR A 105 1.28 -1.03 5.83
N GLY A 106 1.25 0.27 5.55
CA GLY A 106 2.41 1.15 5.60
C GLY A 106 3.43 0.92 4.47
N ARG A 107 3.08 0.14 3.44
CA ARG A 107 3.95 -0.22 2.30
C ARG A 107 3.53 0.53 1.03
N TYR A 108 4.39 0.54 0.01
CA TYR A 108 4.08 1.11 -1.31
C TYR A 108 3.43 0.10 -2.28
N VAL A 109 3.19 -1.12 -1.81
CA VAL A 109 2.65 -2.20 -2.63
C VAL A 109 1.14 -2.31 -2.46
N PHE A 110 0.45 -2.38 -3.59
CA PHE A 110 -0.98 -2.66 -3.69
C PHE A 110 -1.20 -3.99 -4.42
N LYS A 111 -2.35 -4.60 -4.18
CA LYS A 111 -2.83 -5.70 -5.01
C LYS A 111 -3.84 -5.15 -6.02
N TYR A 112 -3.56 -5.32 -7.30
CA TYR A 112 -4.50 -4.99 -8.37
C TYR A 112 -4.72 -6.22 -9.25
N LYS A 113 -5.93 -6.78 -9.20
CA LYS A 113 -6.26 -8.08 -9.81
C LYS A 113 -5.29 -9.18 -9.33
N SER A 114 -4.58 -9.83 -10.25
CA SER A 114 -3.57 -10.86 -10.00
C SER A 114 -2.14 -10.31 -9.82
N HIS A 115 -1.95 -8.98 -9.84
CA HIS A 115 -0.63 -8.35 -9.78
C HIS A 115 -0.42 -7.63 -8.44
N TYR A 116 0.81 -7.72 -7.94
CA TYR A 116 1.32 -6.79 -6.94
C TYR A 116 1.97 -5.62 -7.66
N VAL A 117 1.58 -4.40 -7.30
CA VAL A 117 1.89 -3.21 -8.07
C VAL A 117 2.29 -2.04 -7.17
N TYR A 118 3.09 -1.13 -7.72
CA TYR A 118 3.16 0.26 -7.28
C TYR A 118 2.00 1.01 -7.92
N LEU A 119 1.32 1.82 -7.12
CA LEU A 119 0.28 2.74 -7.58
C LEU A 119 0.91 4.14 -7.67
N VAL A 120 0.73 4.77 -8.82
CA VAL A 120 1.24 6.11 -9.12
C VAL A 120 0.07 7.00 -9.47
N LYS A 121 0.03 8.19 -8.86
CA LYS A 121 -0.88 9.28 -9.19
C LYS A 121 -0.12 10.32 -9.99
N GLU A 122 -0.68 10.78 -11.09
CA GLU A 122 -0.08 11.83 -11.90
C GLU A 122 -1.11 12.95 -12.10
N ILE A 123 -0.79 14.15 -11.63
CA ILE A 123 -1.59 15.35 -11.89
C ILE A 123 -1.43 15.72 -13.36
N THR A 124 -2.56 15.93 -14.03
CA THR A 124 -2.60 16.23 -15.47
C THR A 124 -3.13 17.62 -15.76
N ASP A 125 -3.62 18.33 -14.74
CA ASP A 125 -4.24 19.66 -14.86
C ASP A 125 -4.31 20.35 -13.49
N PHE A 126 -4.24 21.69 -13.51
CA PHE A 126 -4.51 22.56 -12.38
C PHE A 126 -5.64 23.53 -12.72
N TYR A 127 -6.59 23.65 -11.82
CA TYR A 127 -7.73 24.56 -11.94
C TYR A 127 -7.52 25.81 -11.09
N SER A 128 -8.14 26.91 -11.51
CA SER A 128 -8.02 28.21 -10.83
C SER A 128 -8.59 28.25 -9.40
N ASP A 129 -9.41 27.27 -9.03
CA ASP A 129 -9.93 27.09 -7.67
C ASP A 129 -8.96 26.31 -6.76
N GLY A 130 -7.77 25.96 -7.26
CA GLY A 130 -6.75 25.18 -6.57
C GLY A 130 -7.00 23.66 -6.61
N SER A 131 -8.04 23.21 -7.31
CA SER A 131 -8.23 21.78 -7.57
C SER A 131 -7.37 21.30 -8.74
N SER A 132 -7.23 19.98 -8.88
CA SER A 132 -6.38 19.38 -9.92
C SER A 132 -7.04 18.15 -10.51
N SER A 133 -6.90 17.92 -11.81
CA SER A 133 -7.21 16.60 -12.38
C SER A 133 -6.00 15.69 -12.28
N PHE A 134 -6.25 14.41 -12.11
CA PHE A 134 -5.20 13.41 -12.03
C PHE A 134 -5.65 12.10 -12.67
N ILE A 135 -4.66 11.28 -13.00
CA ILE A 135 -4.83 9.89 -13.36
C ILE A 135 -4.14 9.01 -12.32
N TYR A 136 -4.55 7.75 -12.29
CA TYR A 136 -3.76 6.70 -11.65
C TYR A 136 -3.23 5.77 -12.73
N PHE A 137 -2.02 5.25 -12.54
CA PHE A 137 -1.60 4.04 -13.21
C PHE A 137 -0.92 3.11 -12.20
N VAL A 138 -0.85 1.83 -12.57
CA VAL A 138 -0.15 0.82 -11.78
C VAL A 138 0.99 0.23 -12.58
N ALA A 139 2.09 -0.09 -11.91
CA ALA A 139 3.21 -0.83 -12.46
C ALA A 139 3.51 -2.04 -11.57
N GLY A 140 3.71 -3.21 -12.17
CA GLY A 140 4.08 -4.42 -11.45
C GLY A 140 5.35 -4.21 -10.64
N ILE A 141 5.44 -4.81 -9.45
CA ILE A 141 6.70 -4.77 -8.67
C ILE A 141 7.77 -5.73 -9.22
N LYS A 142 7.39 -6.56 -10.19
CA LYS A 142 8.24 -7.50 -10.91
C LYS A 142 7.67 -7.73 -12.31
N LYS A 143 8.53 -8.18 -13.22
CA LYS A 143 8.15 -8.69 -14.54
C LYS A 143 7.24 -9.93 -14.40
N ASP A 144 6.34 -10.10 -15.36
CA ASP A 144 5.57 -11.32 -15.53
C ASP A 144 6.44 -12.47 -16.06
N GLU A 145 5.84 -13.65 -16.22
CA GLU A 145 6.53 -14.86 -16.68
C GLU A 145 7.13 -14.70 -18.08
N ASP A 146 6.56 -13.79 -18.90
CA ASP A 146 7.05 -13.46 -20.25
C ASP A 146 8.16 -12.38 -20.22
N GLY A 147 8.62 -11.98 -19.03
CA GLY A 147 9.65 -10.98 -18.85
C GLY A 147 9.18 -9.53 -19.07
N LYS A 148 7.87 -9.29 -19.19
CA LYS A 148 7.29 -7.96 -19.42
C LYS A 148 6.81 -7.33 -18.12
N LEU A 149 6.95 -6.01 -18.01
CA LEU A 149 6.39 -5.29 -16.89
C LEU A 149 4.89 -5.08 -17.09
N TYR A 150 4.08 -5.48 -16.11
CA TYR A 150 2.68 -5.10 -16.08
C TYR A 150 2.56 -3.60 -15.84
N VAL A 151 1.94 -2.85 -16.75
CA VAL A 151 1.66 -1.42 -16.58
C VAL A 151 0.26 -1.14 -17.10
N LYS A 152 -0.54 -0.40 -16.32
CA LYS A 152 -1.93 -0.09 -16.69
C LYS A 152 -2.40 1.23 -16.10
N LYS A 153 -2.79 2.17 -16.98
CA LYS A 153 -3.63 3.32 -16.61
C LYS A 153 -4.98 2.85 -16.06
N LEU A 154 -5.36 3.40 -14.91
CA LEU A 154 -6.61 3.12 -14.23
C LEU A 154 -7.64 4.20 -14.55
N ASN A 155 -8.91 3.83 -14.42
CA ASN A 155 -9.99 4.82 -14.42
C ASN A 155 -10.19 5.29 -12.98
N ALA A 156 -9.78 6.54 -12.68
CA ALA A 156 -9.87 7.13 -11.34
C ALA A 156 -11.30 7.11 -10.77
N LYS A 157 -12.34 7.15 -11.60
CA LYS A 157 -13.75 7.08 -11.16
C LYS A 157 -14.19 5.68 -10.73
N LYS A 158 -13.45 4.63 -11.07
CA LYS A 158 -13.79 3.22 -10.82
C LYS A 158 -12.81 2.51 -9.90
N TYR A 159 -11.62 3.07 -9.72
CA TYR A 159 -10.61 2.51 -8.84
C TYR A 159 -10.94 2.90 -7.39
N ASP A 160 -11.00 1.92 -6.50
CA ASP A 160 -11.10 2.16 -5.07
C ASP A 160 -9.70 2.48 -4.53
N ASP A 161 -9.45 3.76 -4.29
CA ASP A 161 -8.21 4.29 -3.73
C ASP A 161 -8.35 4.58 -2.23
N SER A 162 -9.38 4.08 -1.56
CA SER A 162 -9.66 4.40 -0.16
C SER A 162 -8.51 4.03 0.78
N ASN A 163 -7.67 3.06 0.43
CA ASN A 163 -6.48 2.68 1.19
C ASN A 163 -5.17 3.32 0.70
N ALA A 164 -5.22 4.15 -0.34
CA ALA A 164 -4.08 4.88 -0.85
C ALA A 164 -3.99 6.25 -0.18
N LYS A 165 -2.77 6.72 0.03
CA LYS A 165 -2.47 8.11 0.36
C LYS A 165 -1.24 8.57 -0.40
N ASP A 166 -1.22 9.85 -0.73
CA ASP A 166 -0.05 10.49 -1.33
C ASP A 166 1.15 10.31 -0.38
N SER A 167 2.33 10.07 -0.95
CA SER A 167 3.59 10.08 -0.20
C SER A 167 4.48 11.20 -0.74
N ASP A 168 5.71 10.90 -1.13
CA ASP A 168 6.60 11.87 -1.75
C ASP A 168 6.16 12.09 -3.21
N GLY A 169 6.21 13.36 -3.62
CA GLY A 169 5.86 13.82 -4.95
C GLY A 169 7.09 14.32 -5.71
N TYR A 170 7.07 14.15 -7.02
CA TYR A 170 8.14 14.48 -7.95
C TYR A 170 7.60 15.38 -9.05
N SER A 171 8.39 16.37 -9.43
CA SER A 171 8.10 17.18 -10.62
C SER A 171 8.44 16.41 -11.90
N ILE A 172 7.94 16.88 -13.05
CA ILE A 172 8.35 16.31 -14.35
C ILE A 172 9.83 16.55 -14.59
N GLU A 173 10.34 17.72 -14.17
CA GLU A 173 11.76 18.04 -14.25
C GLU A 173 12.62 17.08 -13.42
N ASP A 174 12.25 16.83 -12.16
CA ASP A 174 12.94 15.86 -11.29
C ASP A 174 12.92 14.46 -11.91
N TYR A 175 11.75 14.07 -12.45
CA TYR A 175 11.62 12.80 -13.14
C TYR A 175 12.64 12.67 -14.27
N ASN A 176 12.64 13.61 -15.20
CA ASN A 176 13.48 13.58 -16.39
C ASN A 176 14.98 13.68 -16.05
N ASN A 177 15.35 14.42 -15.01
CA ASN A 177 16.75 14.65 -14.65
C ASN A 177 17.38 13.47 -13.88
N TYR A 178 16.60 12.74 -13.08
CA TYR A 178 17.15 11.77 -12.14
C TYR A 178 16.67 10.33 -12.34
N TYR A 179 15.51 10.12 -12.98
CA TYR A 179 14.86 8.81 -13.01
C TYR A 179 14.51 8.32 -14.41
N GLY A 180 13.98 9.20 -15.26
CA GLY A 180 13.67 8.93 -16.66
C GLY A 180 14.96 8.58 -17.40
N MET A 181 15.07 7.34 -17.86
CA MET A 181 16.18 6.94 -18.71
C MET A 181 15.67 6.90 -20.15
N ASP A 182 16.19 7.79 -20.98
CA ASP A 182 16.21 7.55 -22.42
C ASP A 182 17.12 6.33 -22.62
N GLU A 183 16.59 5.27 -23.24
CA GLU A 183 17.43 4.16 -23.66
C GLU A 183 18.38 4.70 -24.73
N ASP A 184 19.57 5.15 -24.32
CA ASP A 184 20.73 5.29 -25.20
C ASP A 184 21.14 3.88 -25.65
N GLU A 185 20.44 3.33 -26.64
CA GLU A 185 20.89 2.20 -27.48
C GLU A 185 20.82 2.54 -28.98
#